data_AF-W9C889-F1
#
_entry.id   AF-W9C889-F1
#
_cell.length_a   1.000
_cell.length_b   1.000
_cell.length_c   1.000
_cell.angle_alpha   90.00
_cell.angle_beta   90.00
_cell.angle_gamma   90.00
#
_symmetry.space_group_name_H-M   'P 1'
#
loop_
_entity.id
_entity.type
_entity.pdbx_description
1 polymer ?
#
loop_
_entity_poly.entity_id
_entity_poly.type
_entity_poly.pdbx_seq_one_letter_code
_entity_poly.pdbx_strand_id
1 'polypeptide(L)'
;MAIFSLGIFRDFLYERALRSQPTHPLLLTPISQYISYALLISGNTLVLSSMWALGVTGTYLGDYFGILMDKMVTGFPFNVSSAPMYYGSTMSFLGTALLWGKPAGILLTVEVLLVYLVALRFEDPFTAGIYEKREKVRKAKGGKKGL
;
A
#
# COMPACT_ATOMS: atom_id res chain seq x y z
N MET A 1 -10.94 -6.00 14.71
CA MET A 1 -10.27 -7.27 15.09
C MET A 1 -10.44 -8.35 14.04
N ALA A 2 -11.66 -8.63 13.54
CA ALA A 2 -11.87 -9.64 12.49
C ALA A 2 -11.02 -9.42 11.22
N ILE A 3 -10.90 -8.17 10.73
CA ILE A 3 -10.09 -7.85 9.53
C ILE A 3 -8.61 -8.23 9.71
N PHE A 4 -8.02 -7.90 10.86
CA PHE A 4 -6.62 -8.24 11.16
C PHE A 4 -6.43 -9.76 11.31
N SER A 5 -7.33 -10.44 12.03
CA SER A 5 -7.26 -11.89 12.21
C SER A 5 -7.44 -12.65 10.90
N LEU A 6 -8.39 -12.23 10.05
CA LEU A 6 -8.59 -12.79 8.72
C LEU A 6 -7.39 -12.51 7.81
N GLY A 7 -6.77 -11.33 7.93
CA GLY A 7 -5.52 -11.00 7.24
C GLY A 7 -4.38 -11.96 7.63
N ILE A 8 -4.13 -12.13 8.93
CA ILE A 8 -3.11 -13.07 9.44
C ILE A 8 -3.40 -14.51 8.98
N PHE A 9 -4.67 -14.94 9.04
CA PHE A 9 -5.05 -16.29 8.62
C PHE A 9 -4.86 -16.50 7.11
N ARG A 10 -5.25 -15.52 6.28
CA ARG A 10 -4.98 -15.53 4.84
C ARG A 10 -3.48 -15.61 4.58
N ASP A 11 -2.68 -14.78 5.25
CA ASP A 11 -1.24 -14.72 5.05
C ASP A 11 -0.57 -16.04 5.46
N PHE A 12 -1.07 -16.69 6.52
CA PHE A 12 -0.63 -18.02 6.93
C PHE A 12 -0.95 -19.11 5.88
N LEU A 13 -2.18 -19.13 5.35
CA LEU A 13 -2.56 -20.09 4.31
C LEU A 13 -1.74 -19.87 3.03
N TYR A 14 -1.56 -18.60 2.65
CA TYR A 14 -0.78 -18.18 1.52
C TYR A 14 0.68 -18.63 1.63
N GLU A 15 1.30 -18.40 2.79
CA GLU A 15 2.68 -18.81 3.07
C GLU A 15 2.85 -20.33 2.95
N ARG A 16 1.94 -21.08 3.56
CA ARG A 16 1.98 -22.55 3.54
C ARG A 16 1.79 -23.10 2.13
N ALA A 17 0.92 -22.49 1.33
CA ALA A 17 0.71 -22.84 -0.06
C ALA A 17 1.94 -22.51 -0.93
N LEU A 18 2.65 -21.41 -0.67
CA LEU A 18 3.86 -21.03 -1.40
C LEU A 18 5.06 -21.90 -1.06
N ARG A 19 5.17 -22.37 0.19
CA ARG A 19 6.25 -23.29 0.58
C ARG A 19 6.26 -24.55 -0.30
N SER A 20 5.09 -25.10 -0.61
CA SER A 20 4.97 -26.32 -1.42
C SER A 20 5.17 -26.11 -2.92
N GLN A 21 5.27 -24.87 -3.41
CA GLN A 21 5.51 -24.59 -4.83
C GLN A 21 6.97 -24.85 -5.23
N PRO A 22 7.21 -25.36 -6.45
CA PRO A 22 8.56 -25.59 -6.95
C PRO A 22 9.34 -24.27 -7.07
N THR A 23 10.64 -24.33 -6.81
CA THR A 23 11.55 -23.23 -7.11
C THR A 23 12.06 -23.33 -8.54
N HIS A 24 12.31 -22.20 -9.18
CA HIS A 24 12.82 -22.17 -10.55
C HIS A 24 14.27 -21.68 -10.58
N PRO A 25 15.23 -22.42 -11.19
CA PRO A 25 16.65 -22.06 -11.18
C PRO A 25 16.97 -20.65 -11.71
N LEU A 26 16.24 -20.18 -12.73
CA LEU A 26 16.42 -18.82 -13.26
C LEU A 26 16.18 -17.70 -12.22
N LEU A 27 15.36 -17.98 -11.19
CA LEU A 27 15.08 -17.03 -10.12
C LEU A 27 16.08 -17.10 -8.96
N LEU A 28 17.01 -18.06 -8.98
CA LEU A 28 18.02 -18.25 -7.94
C LEU A 28 19.37 -17.61 -8.30
N THR A 29 19.42 -16.87 -9.41
CA THR A 29 20.64 -16.18 -9.85
C THR A 29 21.02 -15.04 -8.90
N PRO A 30 22.32 -14.65 -8.83
CA PRO A 30 22.74 -13.49 -8.04
C PRO A 30 22.01 -12.19 -8.43
N ILE A 31 21.70 -12.03 -9.72
CA ILE A 31 20.92 -10.89 -10.21
C ILE A 31 19.52 -10.88 -9.60
N SER A 32 18.83 -12.03 -9.58
CA SER A 32 17.52 -12.16 -8.94
C SER A 32 17.57 -11.84 -7.44
N GLN A 33 18.64 -12.27 -6.76
CA GLN A 33 18.87 -11.95 -5.34
C GLN A 33 19.04 -10.44 -5.10
N TYR A 34 19.85 -9.75 -5.92
CA TYR A 34 20.00 -8.30 -5.81
C TYR A 34 18.71 -7.53 -6.09
N ILE A 35 17.96 -7.94 -7.12
CA ILE A 35 16.65 -7.35 -7.43
C ILE A 35 15.69 -7.56 -6.26
N SER A 36 15.66 -8.76 -5.69
CA SER A 36 14.87 -9.07 -4.50
C SER A 36 15.17 -8.11 -3.35
N TYR A 37 16.44 -7.94 -2.96
CA TYR A 37 16.80 -7.04 -1.87
C TYR A 37 16.46 -5.58 -2.16
N ALA A 38 16.71 -5.12 -3.39
CA ALA A 38 16.34 -3.77 -3.79
C ALA A 38 14.81 -3.54 -3.66
N LEU A 39 14.01 -4.48 -4.13
CA LEU A 39 12.54 -4.43 -4.01
C LEU A 39 12.08 -4.44 -2.56
N LEU A 40 12.65 -5.30 -1.72
CA LEU A 40 12.30 -5.38 -0.30
C LEU A 40 12.65 -4.09 0.44
N ILE A 41 13.84 -3.55 0.23
CA ILE A 41 14.28 -2.31 0.88
C ILE A 41 13.38 -1.15 0.44
N SER A 42 13.26 -0.93 -0.87
CA SER A 42 12.43 0.17 -1.40
C SER A 42 10.96 0.02 -1.02
N GLY A 43 10.42 -1.20 -1.07
CA GLY A 43 9.04 -1.48 -0.70
C GLY A 43 8.75 -1.17 0.77
N ASN A 44 9.63 -1.63 1.68
CA ASN A 44 9.50 -1.31 3.11
C ASN A 44 9.69 0.18 3.38
N THR A 45 10.62 0.86 2.68
CA THR A 45 10.77 2.31 2.80
C THR A 45 9.47 3.02 2.46
N LEU A 46 8.81 2.67 1.35
CA LEU A 46 7.53 3.28 0.96
C LEU A 46 6.44 3.00 2.00
N VAL A 47 6.26 1.75 2.43
CA VAL A 47 5.20 1.39 3.39
C VAL A 47 5.41 2.08 4.74
N LEU A 48 6.60 1.99 5.32
CA LEU A 48 6.89 2.51 6.65
C LEU A 48 6.85 4.05 6.68
N SER A 49 7.39 4.71 5.66
CA SER A 49 7.34 6.17 5.58
C SER A 49 5.92 6.69 5.33
N SER A 50 5.08 5.95 4.58
CA SER A 50 3.65 6.28 4.43
C SER A 50 2.91 6.18 5.75
N MET A 51 3.09 5.05 6.47
CA MET A 51 2.47 4.84 7.78
C MET A 51 2.92 5.89 8.80
N TRP A 52 4.20 6.28 8.75
CA TRP A 52 4.72 7.35 9.60
C TRP A 52 4.03 8.70 9.29
N ALA A 53 3.87 9.02 8.00
CA ALA A 53 3.30 10.29 7.59
C ALA A 53 1.78 10.39 7.84
N LEU A 54 1.04 9.29 7.70
CA LEU A 54 -0.42 9.23 7.93
C LEU A 54 -0.80 8.90 9.38
N GLY A 55 0.07 8.21 10.12
CA GLY A 55 -0.26 7.59 11.40
C GLY A 55 -1.24 6.41 11.27
N VAL A 56 -1.48 5.69 12.38
CA VAL A 56 -2.38 4.52 12.42
C VAL A 56 -3.80 4.91 12.02
N THR A 57 -4.30 6.06 12.48
CA THR A 57 -5.65 6.52 12.21
C THR A 57 -5.83 6.87 10.73
N GLY A 58 -4.93 7.65 10.13
CA GLY A 58 -5.00 7.99 8.71
C GLY A 58 -4.83 6.77 7.80
N THR A 59 -4.10 5.74 8.26
CA THR A 59 -3.85 4.52 7.48
C THR A 59 -5.03 3.54 7.50
N TYR A 60 -5.70 3.35 8.64
CA TYR A 60 -6.67 2.25 8.80
C TYR A 60 -8.10 2.69 9.13
N LEU A 61 -8.29 3.92 9.62
CA LEU A 61 -9.53 4.38 10.23
C LEU A 61 -9.97 5.76 9.71
N GLY A 62 -9.27 6.33 8.73
CA GLY A 62 -9.41 7.73 8.36
C GLY A 62 -10.72 8.03 7.64
N ASP A 63 -10.61 8.29 6.35
CA ASP A 63 -11.65 8.81 5.47
C ASP A 63 -12.97 8.03 5.56
N TYR A 64 -12.87 6.70 5.71
CA TYR A 64 -14.00 5.78 5.83
C TYR A 64 -14.85 5.98 7.11
N PHE A 65 -14.24 6.44 8.21
CA PHE A 65 -14.96 6.78 9.45
C PHE A 65 -15.07 8.30 9.68
N GLY A 66 -14.77 9.10 8.66
CA GLY A 66 -14.84 10.56 8.72
C GLY A 66 -13.73 11.23 9.53
N ILE A 67 -12.68 10.48 9.92
CA ILE A 67 -11.52 11.02 10.62
C ILE A 67 -10.51 11.51 9.59
N LEU A 68 -10.64 12.77 9.19
CA LEU A 68 -9.83 13.38 8.14
C LEU A 68 -8.63 14.13 8.74
N MET A 69 -7.45 13.98 8.12
CA MET A 69 -6.30 14.84 8.46
C MET A 69 -6.59 16.31 8.09
N ASP A 70 -5.92 17.24 8.77
CA ASP A 70 -6.11 18.68 8.55
C ASP A 70 -5.73 19.15 7.14
N LYS A 71 -4.76 18.46 6.54
CA LYS A 71 -4.33 18.63 5.15
C LYS A 71 -3.93 17.27 4.58
N MET A 72 -4.07 17.13 3.26
CA MET A 72 -3.57 15.96 2.55
C MET A 72 -2.04 15.93 2.65
N VAL A 73 -1.47 14.74 2.87
CA VAL A 73 -0.01 14.56 2.93
C VAL A 73 0.52 14.56 1.50
N THR A 74 1.40 15.50 1.19
CA THR A 74 2.02 15.64 -0.14
C THR A 74 3.53 15.47 -0.12
N GLY A 75 4.13 15.29 1.06
CA GLY A 75 5.57 15.04 1.21
C GLY A 75 5.94 13.59 0.93
N PHE A 76 7.20 13.21 1.14
CA PHE A 76 7.63 11.82 0.98
C PHE A 76 6.85 10.87 1.89
N PRO A 77 6.40 9.70 1.38
CA PRO A 77 6.60 9.17 0.02
C PRO A 77 5.51 9.56 -1.02
N PHE A 78 4.50 10.33 -0.61
CA PHE A 78 3.37 10.74 -1.45
C PHE A 78 3.72 11.70 -2.59
N ASN A 79 4.88 12.35 -2.55
CA ASN A 79 5.41 13.12 -3.68
C ASN A 79 6.01 12.25 -4.80
N VAL A 80 6.33 10.99 -4.52
CA VAL A 80 6.92 10.04 -5.48
C VAL A 80 5.85 9.12 -6.07
N SER A 81 4.89 8.71 -5.25
CA SER A 81 3.78 7.83 -5.65
C SER A 81 2.49 8.32 -5.01
N SER A 82 1.37 8.26 -5.73
CA SER A 82 0.05 8.56 -5.16
C SER A 82 -0.42 7.49 -4.16
N ALA A 83 0.08 6.26 -4.32
CA ALA A 83 -0.35 5.09 -3.55
C ALA A 83 0.86 4.30 -2.98
N PRO A 84 1.75 4.95 -2.21
CA PRO A 84 3.04 4.39 -1.82
C PRO A 84 2.93 3.10 -1.02
N MET A 85 1.88 2.94 -0.20
CA MET A 85 1.63 1.69 0.53
C MET A 85 1.28 0.51 -0.40
N TYR A 86 0.45 0.73 -1.41
CA TYR A 86 0.05 -0.29 -2.37
C TYR A 86 1.22 -0.77 -3.22
N TYR A 87 2.00 0.18 -3.78
CA TYR A 87 3.20 -0.15 -4.54
C TYR A 87 4.28 -0.76 -3.65
N GLY A 88 4.53 -0.20 -2.46
CA GLY A 88 5.52 -0.74 -1.53
C GLY A 88 5.22 -2.16 -1.05
N SER A 89 3.93 -2.47 -0.84
CA SER A 89 3.49 -3.84 -0.51
C SER A 89 3.65 -4.79 -1.70
N THR A 90 3.32 -4.34 -2.91
CA THR A 90 3.55 -5.10 -4.15
C THR A 90 5.03 -5.42 -4.34
N MET A 91 5.92 -4.45 -4.12
CA MET A 91 7.37 -4.64 -4.18
C MET A 91 7.83 -5.65 -3.14
N SER A 92 7.26 -5.61 -1.93
CA SER A 92 7.57 -6.58 -0.88
C SER A 92 7.14 -8.01 -1.26
N PHE A 93 5.98 -8.18 -1.89
CA PHE A 93 5.53 -9.48 -2.40
C PHE A 93 6.44 -9.99 -3.53
N LEU A 94 6.75 -9.14 -4.50
CA LEU A 94 7.63 -9.50 -5.62
C LEU A 94 9.03 -9.86 -5.14
N GLY A 95 9.62 -9.01 -4.29
CA GLY A 95 10.94 -9.21 -3.72
C GLY A 95 11.02 -10.53 -2.96
N THR A 96 10.01 -10.84 -2.14
CA THR A 96 9.91 -12.14 -1.45
C THR A 96 9.81 -13.30 -2.43
N ALA A 97 8.98 -13.21 -3.47
CA ALA A 97 8.85 -14.27 -4.47
C ALA A 97 10.17 -14.54 -5.21
N LEU A 98 10.93 -13.50 -5.53
CA LEU A 98 12.26 -13.60 -6.13
C LEU A 98 13.30 -14.16 -5.16
N LEU A 99 13.31 -13.70 -3.91
CA LEU A 99 14.22 -14.18 -2.86
C LEU A 99 14.18 -15.70 -2.70
N TRP A 100 12.97 -16.25 -2.72
CA TRP A 100 12.71 -17.68 -2.57
C TRP A 100 12.62 -18.43 -3.90
N GLY A 101 12.78 -17.72 -5.02
CA GLY A 101 12.72 -18.27 -6.37
C GLY A 101 11.40 -18.97 -6.71
N LYS A 102 10.26 -18.44 -6.24
CA LYS A 102 8.92 -19.03 -6.35
C LYS A 102 8.14 -18.40 -7.51
N PRO A 103 7.96 -19.07 -8.67
CA PRO A 103 7.20 -18.53 -9.79
C PRO A 103 5.73 -18.24 -9.43
N ALA A 104 5.10 -19.11 -8.63
CA ALA A 104 3.75 -18.88 -8.14
C ALA A 104 3.63 -17.56 -7.35
N GLY A 105 4.67 -17.18 -6.60
CA GLY A 105 4.67 -15.92 -5.86
C GLY A 105 4.68 -14.69 -6.77
N ILE A 106 5.30 -14.80 -7.95
CA ILE A 106 5.27 -13.74 -8.97
C ILE A 106 3.85 -13.60 -9.53
N LEU A 107 3.19 -14.71 -9.87
CA LEU A 107 1.81 -14.68 -10.37
C LEU A 107 0.85 -14.07 -9.35
N LEU A 108 0.98 -14.46 -8.08
CA LEU A 108 0.18 -13.92 -6.99
C LEU A 108 0.46 -12.43 -6.76
N THR A 109 1.71 -12.01 -6.92
CA THR A 109 2.06 -10.57 -6.89
C THR A 109 1.32 -9.80 -7.99
N VAL A 110 1.26 -10.34 -9.21
CA VAL A 110 0.53 -9.71 -10.32
C VAL A 110 -0.96 -9.62 -10.00
N GLU A 111 -1.55 -10.70 -9.49
CA GLU A 111 -2.95 -10.71 -9.07
C GLU A 111 -3.23 -9.62 -8.01
N VAL A 112 -2.40 -9.55 -6.97
CA VAL A 112 -2.51 -8.52 -5.91
C VAL A 112 -2.39 -7.12 -6.49
N LEU A 113 -1.44 -6.88 -7.40
CA LEU A 113 -1.28 -5.58 -8.06
C LEU A 113 -2.53 -5.21 -8.87
N LEU A 114 -3.14 -6.15 -9.59
CA LEU A 114 -4.38 -5.89 -10.31
C LEU A 114 -5.51 -5.50 -9.36
N VAL A 115 -5.67 -6.22 -8.25
CA VAL A 115 -6.66 -5.88 -7.22
C VAL A 115 -6.40 -4.48 -6.64
N TYR A 116 -5.14 -4.14 -6.35
CA TYR A 116 -4.75 -2.81 -5.87
C TYR A 116 -5.07 -1.71 -6.88
N LEU A 117 -4.75 -1.92 -8.16
CA LEU A 117 -5.07 -0.96 -9.22
C LEU A 117 -6.58 -0.75 -9.36
N VAL A 118 -7.38 -1.80 -9.20
CA VAL A 118 -8.84 -1.67 -9.18
C VAL A 118 -9.30 -0.88 -7.96
N ALA A 119 -8.78 -1.18 -6.77
CA ALA A 119 -9.12 -0.46 -5.53
C ALA A 119 -8.81 1.05 -5.65
N LEU A 120 -7.63 1.40 -6.16
CA LEU A 120 -7.20 2.79 -6.34
C LEU A 120 -8.12 3.60 -7.25
N ARG A 121 -8.76 2.97 -8.25
CA ARG A 121 -9.75 3.66 -9.10
C ARG A 121 -10.97 4.15 -8.33
N PHE A 122 -11.28 3.54 -7.19
CA PHE A 122 -12.38 3.96 -6.32
C PHE A 122 -11.91 4.83 -5.16
N GLU A 123 -10.75 4.52 -4.58
CA GLU A 123 -10.20 5.21 -3.41
C GLU A 123 -9.71 6.63 -3.76
N ASP A 124 -8.93 6.80 -4.82
CA ASP A 124 -8.37 8.10 -5.22
C ASP A 124 -9.47 9.18 -5.41
N PRO A 125 -10.54 8.96 -6.19
CA PRO A 125 -11.60 9.96 -6.35
C PRO A 125 -12.42 10.17 -5.07
N PHE A 126 -12.57 9.13 -4.24
CA PHE A 126 -13.29 9.23 -2.98
C PHE A 126 -12.55 10.15 -2.00
N THR A 127 -11.27 9.88 -1.75
CA THR A 127 -10.43 10.70 -0.86
C THR A 127 -10.33 12.13 -1.37
N ALA A 128 -10.06 12.34 -2.66
CA ALA A 128 -10.01 13.68 -3.24
C ALA A 128 -11.32 14.45 -3.04
N GLY A 129 -12.47 13.80 -3.26
CA GLY A 129 -13.78 14.41 -3.08
C GLY A 129 -14.08 14.82 -1.63
N ILE A 130 -13.61 14.06 -0.64
CA ILE A 130 -13.80 14.41 0.77
C ILE A 130 -12.95 15.63 1.15
N TYR A 131 -11.68 15.66 0.74
CA TYR A 131 -10.80 16.80 1.01
C TYR A 131 -11.27 18.08 0.30
N GLU A 132 -11.75 17.99 -0.95
CA GLU A 132 -12.31 19.13 -1.68
C GLU A 132 -13.54 19.71 -0.97
N LYS A 133 -14.46 18.84 -0.50
CA LYS A 133 -15.63 19.28 0.28
C LYS A 133 -15.21 19.97 1.57
N ARG A 134 -14.22 19.44 2.29
CA ARG A 134 -13.70 20.05 3.54
C ARG A 134 -13.10 21.44 3.28
N GLU A 135 -12.34 21.62 2.20
CA GLU A 135 -11.80 22.93 1.83
C GLU A 135 -12.90 23.95 1.50
N LYS A 136 -13.92 23.55 0.72
CA LYS A 136 -15.07 24.41 0.41
C LYS A 136 -15.78 24.87 1.69
N VAL A 137 -16.01 23.96 2.65
CA VAL A 137 -16.61 24.30 3.95
C VAL A 137 -15.71 25.24 4.78
N ARG A 138 -14.39 25.02 4.80
CA ARG A 138 -13.44 25.93 5.48
C ARG A 138 -13.47 27.32 4.88
N LYS A 139 -13.43 27.46 3.55
CA LYS A 139 -13.50 28.75 2.86
C LYS A 139 -14.82 29.48 3.16
N ALA A 140 -15.95 28.79 3.12
CA ALA A 140 -17.26 29.36 3.44
C ALA A 140 -17.40 29.82 4.90
N LYS A 141 -16.80 29.10 5.86
CA LYS A 141 -16.78 29.50 7.29
C LYS A 141 -15.76 30.61 7.59
N GLY A 142 -14.63 30.62 6.88
CA GLY A 142 -13.60 31.68 7.00
C GLY A 142 -14.08 33.03 6.49
N GLY A 143 -14.86 33.06 5.39
CA GLY A 143 -15.47 34.28 4.87
C GLY A 143 -16.56 34.87 5.78
N LYS A 144 -17.21 34.05 6.63
CA LYS A 144 -18.25 34.52 7.57
C LYS A 144 -17.70 35.13 8.87
N LYS A 145 -16.42 35.01 9.16
CA LYS A 145 -15.78 35.65 10.33
C LYS A 145 -15.16 37.01 10.04
N GLY A 146 -15.21 37.47 8.78
CA GLY A 146 -14.65 38.74 8.32
C GLY A 146 -15.70 39.79 7.94
N LEU A 147 -16.97 39.60 8.32
CA LEU A 147 -18.08 40.55 8.17
C LEU A 147 -18.66 40.85 9.55
#